data_AF-X1NDH6-F1
#
_entry.id   AF-X1NDH6-F1
#
_cell.length_a   1.000
_cell.length_b   1.000
_cell.length_c   1.000
_cell.angle_alpha   90.00
_cell.angle_beta   90.00
_cell.angle_gamma   90.00
#
_symmetry.space_group_name_H-M   'P 1'
#
loop_
_entity.id
_entity.type
_entity.pdbx_description
1 polymer ?
#
loop_
_entity_poly.entity_id
_entity_poly.type
_entity_poly.pdbx_seq_one_letter_code
_entity_poly.pdbx_strand_id
1 'polypeptide(L)'
;MGTYPLYNNNLTFIIELRVQSIAITFDIKDNSISPSASVGLTLRYDRIDNFWFTLMHELAHLALHLDSESDIFYDDLDIEAEDDPREREANKLAGEALIPYDVWENSPASRLRSPQAAEHLAKQLNIHPAIVAGRMQHEFKAYQLLRNLVGTGKVRRLFPEVNWR
;
A
#
# COMPACT_ATOMS: atom_id res chain seq x y z
N MET A 1 -19.81 -1.17 8.26
CA MET A 1 -19.62 -1.97 7.03
C MET A 1 -19.90 -1.06 5.86
N GLY A 2 -18.86 -0.58 5.18
CA GLY A 2 -19.00 0.29 4.02
C GLY A 2 -18.16 -0.30 2.89
N THR A 3 -18.79 -0.52 1.74
CA THR A 3 -18.15 -0.95 0.50
C THR A 3 -17.81 0.29 -0.30
N TYR A 4 -16.55 0.41 -0.74
CA TYR A 4 -16.11 1.48 -1.64
C TYR A 4 -15.71 0.86 -2.98
N PRO A 5 -16.61 0.85 -3.97
CA PRO A 5 -16.26 0.37 -5.30
C PRO A 5 -15.46 1.45 -6.03
N LEU A 6 -14.22 1.12 -6.40
CA LEU A 6 -13.47 1.86 -7.42
C LEU A 6 -13.72 1.16 -8.76
N TYR A 7 -14.42 1.84 -9.67
CA TYR A 7 -14.69 1.32 -11.01
C TYR A 7 -13.60 1.80 -11.96
N ASN A 8 -12.76 0.87 -12.40
CA ASN A 8 -12.11 0.98 -13.70
C ASN A 8 -11.87 -0.44 -14.24
N ASN A 9 -12.27 -0.68 -15.50
CA ASN A 9 -12.07 -1.92 -16.26
C ASN A 9 -12.42 -3.22 -15.53
N ASN A 10 -13.71 -3.58 -15.45
CA ASN A 10 -14.24 -4.91 -15.05
C ASN A 10 -13.73 -5.54 -13.73
N LEU A 11 -12.93 -4.84 -12.94
CA LEU A 11 -12.37 -5.34 -11.69
C LEU A 11 -13.20 -4.87 -10.51
N THR A 12 -13.70 -5.81 -9.71
CA THR A 12 -14.34 -5.53 -8.42
C THR A 12 -13.43 -6.04 -7.32
N PHE A 13 -12.84 -5.12 -6.55
CA PHE A 13 -11.99 -5.49 -5.41
C PHE A 13 -12.86 -5.88 -4.21
N ILE A 14 -12.82 -7.15 -3.81
CA ILE A 14 -13.40 -7.63 -2.54
C ILE A 14 -12.23 -7.94 -1.61
N ILE A 15 -12.03 -7.10 -0.59
CA ILE A 15 -11.01 -7.34 0.44
C ILE A 15 -11.63 -8.26 1.50
N GLU A 16 -11.39 -9.57 1.38
CA GLU A 16 -11.79 -10.56 2.38
C GLU A 16 -10.58 -10.89 3.28
N LEU A 17 -10.55 -10.31 4.47
CA LEU A 17 -9.51 -10.58 5.48
C LEU A 17 -9.77 -11.96 6.11
N ARG A 18 -9.12 -13.02 5.60
CA ARG A 18 -9.13 -14.34 6.27
C ARG A 18 -7.90 -14.51 7.14
N VAL A 19 -8.17 -14.69 8.43
CA VAL A 19 -7.19 -14.91 9.49
C VAL A 19 -6.63 -16.33 9.37
N GLN A 20 -5.38 -16.44 8.91
CA GLN A 20 -4.37 -17.47 9.23
C GLN A 20 -3.14 -17.37 8.31
N SER A 21 -3.20 -16.55 7.27
CA SER A 21 -2.07 -16.06 6.46
C SER A 21 -2.58 -14.78 5.81
N ILE A 22 -1.78 -13.71 5.68
CA ILE A 22 -2.19 -12.56 4.87
C ILE A 22 -2.12 -13.01 3.41
N ALA A 23 -3.13 -13.73 2.96
CA ALA A 23 -3.41 -13.98 1.57
C ALA A 23 -4.54 -13.02 1.22
N ILE A 24 -4.21 -11.94 0.51
CA ILE A 24 -5.23 -11.09 -0.08
C ILE A 24 -5.67 -11.81 -1.35
N THR A 25 -6.79 -12.51 -1.26
CA THR A 25 -7.36 -13.21 -2.40
C THR A 25 -8.16 -12.22 -3.22
N PHE A 26 -7.76 -12.02 -4.48
CA PHE A 26 -8.52 -11.26 -5.46
C PHE A 26 -9.40 -12.22 -6.25
N ASP A 27 -10.72 -12.09 -6.12
CA ASP A 27 -11.66 -12.82 -6.97
C ASP A 27 -11.86 -12.03 -8.28
N ILE A 28 -11.06 -12.37 -9.29
CA ILE A 28 -11.29 -11.91 -10.66
C ILE A 28 -12.45 -12.76 -11.19
N LYS A 29 -13.65 -12.16 -11.32
CA LYS A 29 -14.79 -12.81 -11.96
C LYS A 29 -14.57 -12.90 -13.47
N ASP A 30 -13.73 -13.82 -13.89
CA ASP A 30 -13.88 -14.47 -15.18
C ASP A 30 -14.59 -15.82 -14.98
N ASN A 31 -15.59 -16.12 -15.80
CA ASN A 31 -16.50 -17.26 -15.62
C ASN A 31 -15.86 -18.62 -16.00
N SER A 32 -14.53 -18.70 -15.93
CA SER A 32 -13.71 -19.82 -16.41
C SER A 32 -12.52 -20.01 -15.46
N ILE A 33 -12.72 -20.77 -14.38
CA ILE A 33 -11.66 -21.27 -13.48
C ILE A 33 -10.71 -20.15 -12.99
N SER A 34 -11.12 -19.38 -11.97
CA SER A 34 -10.33 -18.26 -11.43
C SER A 34 -8.93 -18.71 -10.99
N PRO A 35 -7.84 -18.21 -11.58
CA PRO A 35 -6.50 -18.35 -11.00
C PRO A 35 -6.45 -17.56 -9.69
N SER A 36 -6.03 -18.19 -8.60
CA SER A 36 -5.83 -17.53 -7.32
C SER A 36 -4.54 -16.70 -7.37
N ALA A 37 -4.65 -15.38 -7.46
CA ALA A 37 -3.52 -14.49 -7.21
C ALA A 37 -3.31 -14.32 -5.70
N SER A 38 -2.07 -14.46 -5.24
CA SER A 38 -1.68 -14.27 -3.84
C SER A 38 -0.60 -13.21 -3.73
N VAL A 39 -0.79 -12.22 -2.86
CA VAL A 39 0.21 -11.20 -2.52
C VAL A 39 0.93 -11.60 -1.23
N GLY A 40 2.26 -11.64 -1.26
CA GLY A 40 3.10 -11.80 -0.09
C GLY A 40 3.65 -10.45 0.38
N LEU A 41 3.49 -10.11 1.66
CA LEU A 41 4.07 -8.88 2.23
C LEU A 41 5.22 -9.21 3.16
N THR A 42 6.39 -8.62 2.90
CA THR A 42 7.48 -8.63 3.87
C THR A 42 7.31 -7.44 4.83
N LEU A 43 6.96 -7.71 6.10
CA LEU A 43 6.93 -6.66 7.14
C LEU A 43 8.34 -6.34 7.66
N ARG A 44 9.26 -6.02 6.74
CA ARG A 44 10.64 -5.65 7.05
C ARG A 44 10.68 -4.51 8.06
N TYR A 45 9.78 -3.54 7.88
CA TYR A 45 9.54 -2.47 8.84
C TYR A 45 8.15 -2.60 9.46
N ASP A 46 8.08 -2.81 10.78
CA ASP A 46 6.82 -2.83 11.52
C ASP A 46 6.29 -1.40 11.71
N ARG A 47 5.83 -0.77 10.63
CA ARG A 47 5.24 0.56 10.60
C ARG A 47 3.96 0.54 9.78
N ILE A 48 2.97 1.32 10.21
CA ILE A 48 1.66 1.39 9.55
C ILE A 48 1.80 1.97 8.13
N ASP A 49 2.62 3.00 7.97
CA ASP A 49 2.84 3.62 6.66
C ASP A 49 3.50 2.66 5.67
N ASN A 50 4.54 1.94 6.12
CA ASN A 50 5.22 0.94 5.30
C ASN A 50 4.27 -0.18 4.89
N PHE A 51 3.48 -0.70 5.83
CA PHE A 51 2.50 -1.75 5.54
C PHE A 51 1.54 -1.35 4.43
N TRP A 52 0.93 -0.16 4.55
CA TRP A 52 -0.03 0.31 3.56
C TRP A 52 0.62 0.62 2.21
N PHE A 53 1.83 1.19 2.21
CA PHE A 53 2.54 1.46 0.96
C PHE A 53 2.94 0.18 0.24
N THR A 54 3.62 -0.76 0.92
CA THR A 54 4.00 -2.06 0.34
C THR A 54 2.78 -2.81 -0.17
N LEU A 55 1.69 -2.85 0.61
CA LEU A 55 0.46 -3.45 0.14
C LEU A 55 -0.03 -2.82 -1.17
N MET A 56 -0.18 -1.50 -1.21
CA MET A 56 -0.66 -0.82 -2.40
C MET A 56 0.29 -0.95 -3.59
N HIS A 57 1.59 -1.10 -3.35
CA HIS A 57 2.62 -1.39 -4.37
C HIS A 57 2.37 -2.75 -5.03
N GLU A 58 2.24 -3.81 -4.23
CA GLU A 58 1.92 -5.13 -4.77
C GLU A 58 0.59 -5.15 -5.53
N LEU A 59 -0.41 -4.41 -5.05
CA LEU A 59 -1.69 -4.31 -5.75
C LEU A 59 -1.58 -3.54 -7.06
N ALA A 60 -0.71 -2.54 -7.10
CA ALA A 60 -0.41 -1.82 -8.33
C ALA A 60 0.30 -2.72 -9.34
N HIS A 61 1.24 -3.57 -8.90
CA HIS A 61 1.84 -4.59 -9.75
C HIS A 61 0.80 -5.53 -10.34
N LEU A 62 -0.11 -6.05 -9.52
CA LEU A 62 -1.21 -6.89 -10.01
C LEU A 62 -2.14 -6.13 -10.99
N ALA A 63 -2.44 -4.87 -10.72
CA ALA A 63 -3.35 -4.11 -11.57
C ALA A 63 -2.73 -3.71 -12.92
N LEU A 64 -1.43 -3.47 -12.96
CA LEU A 64 -0.72 -2.95 -14.14
C LEU A 64 -0.03 -4.05 -14.95
N HIS A 65 0.42 -5.13 -14.31
CA HIS A 65 1.37 -6.07 -14.89
C HIS A 65 0.90 -7.53 -14.82
N LEU A 66 -0.33 -7.82 -14.38
CA LEU A 66 -0.88 -9.17 -14.40
C LEU A 66 -1.38 -9.52 -15.81
N ASP A 67 -0.45 -9.94 -16.68
CA ASP A 67 -0.81 -10.54 -17.97
C ASP A 67 -1.01 -12.06 -17.82
N SER A 68 -2.00 -12.58 -18.55
CA SER A 68 -2.70 -13.86 -18.34
C SER A 68 -1.88 -15.14 -18.54
N GLU A 69 -0.56 -15.07 -18.71
CA GLU A 69 0.28 -16.25 -18.84
C GLU A 69 1.60 -16.06 -18.07
N SER A 70 1.79 -16.91 -17.06
CA SER A 70 3.10 -17.34 -16.56
C SER A 70 3.90 -16.53 -15.52
N ASP A 71 3.42 -15.41 -14.98
CA ASP A 71 4.19 -14.74 -13.92
C ASP A 71 3.71 -15.14 -12.52
N ILE A 72 4.28 -16.25 -12.04
CA ILE A 72 4.49 -16.42 -10.60
C ILE A 72 5.48 -15.31 -10.22
N PHE A 73 4.98 -14.16 -9.75
CA PHE A 73 5.77 -13.08 -9.16
C PHE A 73 6.40 -13.61 -7.85
N TYR A 74 7.41 -14.46 -7.98
CA TYR A 74 8.49 -14.56 -7.01
C TYR A 74 9.31 -13.30 -7.25
N ASP A 75 8.84 -12.18 -6.72
CA ASP A 75 9.69 -11.02 -6.69
C ASP A 75 10.91 -11.40 -5.87
N ASP A 76 12.06 -11.30 -6.52
CA ASP A 76 13.37 -11.45 -5.97
C ASP A 76 13.54 -10.21 -5.08
N LEU A 77 12.94 -10.28 -3.88
CA LEU A 77 12.79 -9.23 -2.84
C LEU A 77 14.09 -8.54 -2.41
N ASP A 78 15.20 -8.81 -3.09
CA ASP A 78 16.55 -8.36 -2.78
C ASP A 78 17.23 -7.53 -3.89
N ILE A 79 16.63 -7.36 -5.09
CA ILE A 79 17.23 -6.49 -6.13
C ILE A 79 16.16 -5.63 -6.83
N GLU A 80 15.57 -4.70 -6.08
CA GLU A 80 14.89 -3.53 -6.64
C GLU A 80 15.91 -2.72 -7.46
N ALA A 81 15.92 -2.90 -8.79
CA ALA A 81 16.56 -1.91 -9.64
C ALA A 81 15.59 -0.72 -9.74
N GLU A 82 15.88 0.38 -9.03
CA GLU A 82 15.15 1.67 -9.12
C GLU A 82 14.90 2.14 -10.59
N ASP A 83 15.65 1.59 -11.55
CA ASP A 83 15.55 1.86 -12.98
C ASP A 83 14.49 1.03 -13.74
N ASP A 84 13.86 0.00 -13.15
CA ASP A 84 12.78 -0.75 -13.84
C ASP A 84 11.53 0.16 -14.02
N PRO A 85 11.03 0.37 -15.26
CA PRO A 85 9.78 1.08 -15.51
C PRO A 85 8.59 0.55 -14.70
N ARG A 86 8.49 -0.77 -14.51
CA ARG A 86 7.36 -1.41 -13.80
C ARG A 86 7.32 -1.02 -12.34
N GLU A 87 8.46 -1.02 -11.65
CA GLU A 87 8.56 -0.57 -10.26
C GLU A 87 8.15 0.90 -10.12
N ARG A 88 8.52 1.76 -11.07
CA ARG A 88 8.14 3.17 -11.06
C ARG A 88 6.63 3.37 -11.30
N GLU A 89 6.04 2.59 -12.20
CA GLU A 89 4.61 2.62 -12.47
C GLU A 89 3.80 2.14 -11.25
N ALA A 90 4.24 1.06 -10.61
CA ALA A 90 3.62 0.53 -9.41
C ALA A 90 3.73 1.52 -8.23
N ASN A 91 4.92 2.05 -7.96
CA ASN A 91 5.13 3.08 -6.93
C ASN A 91 4.23 4.30 -7.16
N LYS A 92 4.11 4.75 -8.42
CA LYS A 92 3.25 5.89 -8.79
C LYS A 92 1.78 5.58 -8.52
N LEU A 93 1.29 4.42 -8.93
CA LEU A 93 -0.11 4.03 -8.72
C LEU A 93 -0.41 3.81 -7.23
N ALA A 94 0.49 3.19 -6.48
CA ALA A 94 0.37 2.99 -5.04
C ALA A 94 0.30 4.32 -4.27
N GLY A 95 1.19 5.26 -4.61
CA GLY A 95 1.19 6.61 -4.05
C GLY A 95 -0.11 7.36 -4.34
N GLU A 96 -0.55 7.33 -5.61
CA GLU A 96 -1.80 7.98 -6.05
C GLU A 96 -3.03 7.39 -5.37
N ALA A 97 -3.07 6.07 -5.18
CA ALA A 97 -4.19 5.39 -4.53
C ALA A 97 -4.29 5.68 -3.03
N LEU A 98 -3.15 5.88 -2.34
CA LEU A 98 -3.14 6.23 -0.92
C LEU A 98 -3.46 7.72 -0.69
N ILE A 99 -2.80 8.59 -1.45
CA ILE A 99 -2.96 10.03 -1.36
C ILE A 99 -2.86 10.58 -2.79
N PRO A 100 -3.96 11.02 -3.42
CA PRO A 100 -3.91 11.57 -4.77
C PRO A 100 -2.93 12.74 -4.87
N TYR A 101 -2.15 12.82 -5.94
CA TYR A 101 -1.11 13.85 -6.11
C TYR A 101 -1.68 15.26 -6.01
N ASP A 102 -2.81 15.51 -6.65
CA ASP A 102 -3.45 16.83 -6.62
C ASP A 102 -3.89 17.22 -5.20
N VAL A 103 -4.38 16.26 -4.41
CA VAL A 103 -4.78 16.51 -3.02
C VAL A 103 -3.55 16.79 -2.17
N TRP A 104 -2.47 16.04 -2.38
CA TRP A 104 -1.20 16.22 -1.69
C TRP A 104 -0.61 17.62 -1.95
N GLU A 105 -0.43 17.99 -3.22
CA GLU A 105 0.20 19.26 -3.62
C GLU A 105 -0.53 20.46 -3.01
N ASN A 106 -1.87 20.41 -3.00
CA ASN A 106 -2.70 21.48 -2.46
C ASN A 106 -2.79 21.48 -0.92
N SER A 107 -2.36 20.40 -0.25
CA SER A 107 -2.42 20.29 1.20
C SER A 107 -1.33 21.13 1.89
N PRO A 108 -1.51 21.45 3.18
CA PRO A 108 -0.39 21.94 4.00
C PRO A 108 0.72 20.90 4.21
N ALA A 109 0.41 19.60 4.09
CA ALA A 109 1.36 18.51 4.37
C ALA A 109 2.51 18.44 3.35
N SER A 110 2.30 18.89 2.11
CA SER A 110 3.34 19.00 1.07
C SER A 110 4.39 20.08 1.36
N ARG A 111 4.10 21.00 2.29
CA ARG A 111 4.96 22.16 2.59
C ARG A 111 5.40 22.24 4.04
N LEU A 112 4.54 21.85 4.98
CA LEU A 112 4.76 21.96 6.41
C LEU A 112 5.16 20.62 7.00
N ARG A 113 6.35 20.56 7.59
CA ARG A 113 6.88 19.37 8.27
C ARG A 113 6.32 19.22 9.70
N SER A 114 4.99 19.31 9.86
CA SER A 114 4.35 19.29 11.17
C SER A 114 3.34 18.14 11.34
N PRO A 115 3.17 17.61 12.57
CA PRO A 115 2.14 16.60 12.85
C PRO A 115 0.74 17.10 12.50
N GLN A 116 0.45 18.37 12.76
CA GLN A 116 -0.88 18.96 12.52
C GLN A 116 -1.23 18.98 11.03
N ALA A 117 -0.24 19.22 10.15
CA ALA A 117 -0.46 19.16 8.71
C ALA A 117 -0.78 17.72 8.26
N ALA A 118 -0.06 16.73 8.81
CA ALA A 118 -0.30 15.33 8.54
C ALA A 118 -1.70 14.88 9.01
N GLU A 119 -2.06 15.21 10.25
CA GLU A 119 -3.36 14.90 10.85
C GLU A 119 -4.52 15.57 10.11
N HIS A 120 -4.34 16.82 9.68
CA HIS A 120 -5.34 17.54 8.91
C HIS A 120 -5.65 16.83 7.59
N LEU A 121 -4.62 16.51 6.81
CA LEU A 121 -4.80 15.82 5.53
C LEU A 121 -5.37 14.42 5.72
N ALA A 122 -4.88 13.68 6.72
CA ALA A 122 -5.39 12.35 7.05
C ALA A 122 -6.88 12.37 7.37
N LYS A 123 -7.34 13.38 8.12
CA LYS A 123 -8.76 13.60 8.42
C LYS A 123 -9.56 13.94 7.17
N GLN A 124 -9.03 14.78 6.27
CA GLN A 124 -9.71 15.12 5.01
C GLN A 124 -9.92 13.90 4.12
N LEU A 125 -8.94 12.99 4.08
CA LEU A 125 -8.96 11.76 3.28
C LEU A 125 -9.61 10.57 4.01
N ASN A 126 -9.94 10.72 5.30
CA ASN A 126 -10.42 9.64 6.17
C ASN A 126 -9.47 8.42 6.21
N ILE A 127 -8.17 8.68 6.31
CA ILE A 127 -7.11 7.66 6.39
C ILE A 127 -6.31 7.80 7.70
N HIS A 128 -5.48 6.80 8.02
CA HIS A 128 -4.62 6.87 9.20
C HIS A 128 -3.49 7.90 9.02
N PRO A 129 -3.19 8.77 10.01
CA PRO A 129 -2.16 9.82 9.88
C PRO A 129 -0.75 9.30 9.62
N ALA A 130 -0.46 8.05 9.99
CA ALA A 130 0.78 7.37 9.61
C ALA A 130 1.02 7.38 8.10
N ILE A 131 -0.02 7.16 7.29
CA ILE A 131 0.12 7.09 5.81
C ILE A 131 0.62 8.44 5.27
N VAL A 132 0.04 9.54 5.77
CA VAL A 132 0.48 10.90 5.42
C VAL A 132 1.89 11.17 5.94
N ALA A 133 2.18 10.78 7.18
CA ALA A 133 3.52 10.93 7.76
C ALA A 133 4.59 10.17 6.97
N GLY A 134 4.28 8.96 6.49
CA GLY A 134 5.15 8.17 5.63
C GLY A 134 5.44 8.87 4.31
N ARG A 135 4.39 9.38 3.65
CA ARG A 135 4.58 10.20 2.43
C ARG A 135 5.44 11.43 2.70
N MET A 136 5.21 12.14 3.81
CA MET A 136 6.06 13.27 4.20
C MET A 136 7.53 12.87 4.39
N GLN A 137 7.82 11.73 5.01
CA GLN A 137 9.20 11.24 5.15
C GLN A 137 9.85 11.01 3.78
N HIS A 138 9.13 10.39 2.85
CA HIS A 138 9.59 10.10 1.50
C HIS A 138 9.84 11.39 0.70
N GLU A 139 8.83 12.25 0.57
CA GLU A 139 8.86 13.49 -0.22
C GLU A 139 9.94 14.48 0.27
N PHE A 140 10.11 14.58 1.59
CA PHE A 140 11.15 15.44 2.18
C PHE A 140 12.52 14.77 2.35
N LYS A 141 12.66 13.49 1.96
CA LYS A 141 13.87 12.67 2.20
C LYS A 141 14.34 12.71 3.66
N ALA A 142 13.38 12.67 4.60
CA ALA A 142 13.60 12.90 6.02
C ALA A 142 12.97 11.80 6.89
N TYR A 143 13.57 10.61 6.92
CA TYR A 143 13.00 9.43 7.60
C TYR A 143 12.90 9.51 9.14
N GLN A 144 13.45 10.57 9.76
CA GLN A 144 13.28 10.87 11.18
C GLN A 144 12.06 11.77 11.45
N LEU A 145 11.49 12.38 10.40
CA LEU A 145 10.35 13.28 10.49
C LEU A 145 9.12 12.52 10.98
N LEU A 146 8.44 13.04 12.01
CA LEU A 146 7.19 12.46 12.52
C LEU A 146 7.29 10.97 12.87
N ARG A 147 8.44 10.49 13.36
CA ARG A 147 8.65 9.05 13.68
C ARG A 147 7.60 8.45 14.62
N ASN A 148 6.98 9.26 15.46
CA ASN A 148 5.95 8.81 16.40
C ASN A 148 4.58 8.63 15.72
N LEU A 149 4.40 9.22 14.54
CA LEU A 149 3.15 9.24 13.79
C LEU A 149 3.06 8.10 12.77
N VAL A 150 4.19 7.53 12.33
CA VAL A 150 4.26 6.44 11.33
C VAL A 150 3.82 5.06 11.86
N GLY A 151 3.49 4.97 13.16
CA GLY A 151 2.88 3.77 13.72
C GLY A 151 3.84 2.61 13.94
N THR A 152 5.07 2.88 14.35
CA THR A 152 6.08 1.85 14.66
C THR A 152 5.59 0.86 15.72
N GLY A 153 5.82 -0.43 15.49
CA GLY A 153 5.54 -1.50 16.44
C GLY A 153 4.06 -1.92 16.49
N LYS A 154 3.24 -1.49 15.53
CA LYS A 154 1.77 -1.62 15.58
C LYS A 154 1.21 -2.70 14.66
N VAL A 155 1.84 -2.96 13.52
CA VAL A 155 1.27 -3.84 12.48
C VAL A 155 1.39 -5.30 12.90
N ARG A 156 2.57 -5.74 13.36
CA ARG A 156 2.79 -7.14 13.78
C ARG A 156 1.84 -7.61 14.88
N ARG A 157 1.41 -6.68 15.75
CA ARG A 157 0.45 -6.97 16.84
C ARG A 157 -0.95 -7.33 16.33
N LEU A 158 -1.28 -6.96 15.10
CA LEU A 158 -2.56 -7.31 14.47
C LEU A 158 -2.56 -8.76 13.96
N PHE A 159 -1.40 -9.42 13.93
CA PHE A 159 -1.19 -10.78 13.44
C PHE A 159 -0.46 -11.62 14.50
N PRO A 160 -1.08 -11.84 15.69
CA PRO A 160 -0.47 -12.60 16.78
C PRO A 160 -0.17 -14.07 16.42
N GLU A 161 -0.84 -14.61 15.41
CA GLU A 161 -0.65 -15.96 14.89
C GLU A 161 0.63 -16.13 14.06
N VAL A 162 1.20 -15.03 13.55
CA VAL A 162 2.43 -15.05 12.76
C VAL A 162 3.65 -15.00 13.68
N ASN A 163 4.59 -15.91 13.46
CA ASN A 163 5.81 -15.97 14.24
C ASN A 163 6.86 -14.98 13.69
N TRP A 164 6.83 -13.75 14.19
CA TRP A 164 7.77 -12.67 13.88
C TRP A 164 9.13 -12.88 14.57
N ARG A 165 9.87 -13.94 14.20
CA ARG A 165 11.26 -14.16 14.66
C ARG A 165 12.26 -13.33 13.86
#